data_AF-A0A9D8SM98-F1
#
_entry.id   AF-A0A9D8SM98-F1
#
_cell.length_a   1.000
_cell.length_b   1.000
_cell.length_c   1.000
_cell.angle_alpha   90.00
_cell.angle_beta   90.00
_cell.angle_gamma   90.00
#
_symmetry.space_group_name_H-M   'P 1'
#
loop_
_entity.id
_entity.type
_entity.pdbx_description
1 polymer ?
#
loop_
_entity_poly.entity_id
_entity_poly.type
_entity_poly.pdbx_seq_one_letter_code
_entity_poly.pdbx_strand_id
1 'polypeptide(L)'
;AFYNAVVIETKREDFYFQLFDKDLNKLSAPLALRSEEIAEKLKGHQVSFIGDGVERLLSVSLGLQIKQVELSEMMSVEALYQAAIRKYFTKTLDFPKPLYIREADACVK
;
A
#
# COMPACT_ATOMS: atom_id res chain seq x y z
N ALA A 1 3.39 15.56 -9.27
CA ALA A 1 4.27 15.27 -8.11
C ALA A 1 4.69 13.79 -8.14
N PHE A 2 5.70 13.39 -7.35
CA PHE A 2 6.20 12.01 -7.31
C PHE A 2 5.63 11.27 -6.10
N TYR A 3 5.04 10.10 -6.31
CA TYR A 3 4.42 9.27 -5.27
C TYR A 3 5.06 7.88 -5.18
N ASN A 4 5.08 7.35 -3.96
CA ASN A 4 5.40 5.96 -3.67
C ASN A 4 4.11 5.25 -3.26
N ALA A 5 3.74 4.20 -4.00
CA ALA A 5 2.53 3.42 -3.79
C ALA A 5 2.88 2.02 -3.27
N VAL A 6 2.32 1.66 -2.12
CA VAL A 6 2.34 0.28 -1.61
C VAL A 6 1.07 -0.40 -2.11
N VAL A 7 1.20 -1.54 -2.77
CA VAL A 7 0.10 -2.33 -3.33
C VAL A 7 0.24 -3.77 -2.87
N ILE A 8 -0.68 -4.22 -2.03
CA ILE A 8 -0.71 -5.60 -1.51
C ILE A 8 -1.90 -6.34 -2.09
N GLU A 9 -1.64 -7.59 -2.49
CA GLU A 9 -2.61 -8.49 -3.07
C GLU A 9 -3.76 -8.82 -2.10
N THR A 10 -4.96 -9.00 -2.64
CA THR A 10 -6.11 -9.53 -1.90
C THR A 10 -6.73 -10.72 -2.63
N LYS A 11 -7.60 -11.47 -1.95
CA LYS A 11 -8.36 -12.57 -2.59
C LYS A 11 -9.51 -12.10 -3.49
N ARG A 12 -9.71 -10.79 -3.62
CA ARG A 12 -10.82 -10.17 -4.34
C ARG A 12 -10.28 -9.33 -5.50
N GLU A 13 -11.18 -8.62 -6.18
CA GLU A 13 -10.83 -7.79 -7.33
C GLU A 13 -10.02 -6.53 -6.95
N ASP A 14 -9.99 -6.13 -5.69
CA ASP A 14 -9.30 -4.94 -5.18
C ASP A 14 -7.94 -5.24 -4.52
N PHE A 15 -7.25 -4.17 -4.09
CA PHE A 15 -5.91 -4.20 -3.51
C PHE A 15 -5.91 -3.46 -2.18
N TYR A 16 -5.08 -3.89 -1.22
CA TYR A 16 -4.70 -2.99 -0.14
C TYR A 16 -3.68 -1.99 -0.65
N PHE A 17 -3.96 -0.71 -0.42
CA PHE A 17 -3.27 0.39 -1.07
C PHE A 17 -2.97 1.52 -0.08
N GLN A 18 -1.77 2.08 -0.16
CA GLN A 18 -1.42 3.30 0.56
C GLN A 18 -0.44 4.15 -0.22
N LEU A 19 -0.61 5.47 -0.13
CA LEU A 19 0.29 6.45 -0.77
C LEU A 19 1.21 7.14 0.23
N PHE A 20 2.42 7.37 -0.26
CA PHE A 20 3.47 8.12 0.42
C PHE A 20 4.09 9.15 -0.53
N ASP A 21 4.55 10.27 0.02
CA ASP A 21 5.32 11.25 -0.73
C ASP A 21 6.77 10.79 -0.94
N LYS A 22 7.58 11.64 -1.58
CA LYS A 22 9.01 11.40 -1.83
C LYS A 22 9.85 11.24 -0.56
N ASP A 23 9.38 11.79 0.56
CA ASP A 23 10.05 11.80 1.87
C ASP A 23 9.49 10.68 2.78
N LEU A 24 8.67 9.79 2.22
CA LEU A 24 8.01 8.65 2.87
C LEU A 24 6.98 9.06 3.94
N ASN A 25 6.46 10.29 3.88
CA ASN A 25 5.31 10.68 4.69
C ASN A 25 4.02 10.12 4.09
N LYS A 26 3.11 9.68 4.96
CA LYS A 26 1.80 9.16 4.54
C LYS A 26 0.96 10.26 3.90
N LEU A 27 0.48 10.01 2.68
CA LEU A 27 -0.47 10.87 1.99
C LEU A 27 -1.93 10.40 2.13
N SER A 28 -2.12 9.12 2.45
CA SER A 28 -3.43 8.53 2.68
C SER A 28 -3.43 7.58 3.88
N ALA A 29 -4.61 7.31 4.42
CA ALA A 29 -4.82 6.09 5.19
C ALA A 29 -4.64 4.85 4.29
N PRO A 30 -4.38 3.66 4.86
CA PRO A 30 -4.50 2.39 4.14
C PRO A 30 -5.95 2.19 3.70
N LEU A 31 -6.15 1.80 2.44
CA LEU A 31 -7.46 1.63 1.81
C LEU A 31 -7.51 0.32 1.03
N ALA A 32 -8.72 -0.17 0.77
CA ALA A 32 -8.97 -1.28 -0.12
C ALA A 32 -9.62 -0.73 -1.41
N LEU A 33 -8.89 -0.73 -2.53
CA LEU A 33 -9.27 -0.01 -3.76
C LEU A 33 -9.16 -0.90 -4.99
N ARG A 34 -10.09 -0.74 -5.92
CA ARG A 34 -10.01 -1.34 -7.27
C ARG A 34 -8.99 -0.60 -8.15
N SER A 35 -8.58 -1.25 -9.23
CA SER A 35 -7.60 -0.70 -10.18
C SER A 35 -7.99 0.68 -10.71
N GLU A 36 -9.27 0.90 -11.00
CA GLU A 36 -9.78 2.16 -11.56
C GLU A 36 -9.68 3.30 -10.53
N GLU A 37 -9.97 3.00 -9.27
CA GLU A 37 -9.89 3.97 -8.16
C GLU A 37 -8.43 4.35 -7.87
N ILE A 38 -7.53 3.38 -7.96
CA ILE A 38 -6.08 3.62 -7.87
C ILE A 38 -5.63 4.49 -9.05
N ALA A 39 -6.07 4.20 -10.27
CA ALA A 39 -5.69 4.95 -11.45
C ALA A 39 -6.10 6.43 -11.35
N GLU A 40 -7.32 6.72 -10.93
CA GLU A 40 -7.80 8.08 -10.74
C GLU A 40 -7.02 8.82 -9.65
N LYS A 41 -6.63 8.15 -8.55
CA LYS A 41 -5.79 8.77 -7.50
C LYS A 41 -4.37 9.11 -7.98
N LEU A 42 -3.85 8.34 -8.92
CA LEU A 42 -2.47 8.48 -9.43
C LEU A 42 -2.37 9.33 -10.70
N LYS A 43 -3.51 9.76 -11.26
CA LYS A 43 -3.58 10.54 -12.49
C LYS A 43 -2.73 11.81 -12.42
N GLY A 44 -1.91 12.03 -13.43
CA GLY A 44 -1.01 13.19 -13.51
C GLY A 44 0.21 13.14 -12.58
N HIS A 45 0.46 12.00 -11.92
CA HIS A 45 1.59 11.80 -11.03
C HIS A 45 2.53 10.74 -11.59
N GLN A 46 3.83 10.94 -11.37
CA GLN A 46 4.82 9.90 -11.59
C GLN A 46 4.89 9.03 -10.33
N VAL A 47 4.84 7.71 -10.49
CA VAL A 47 4.64 6.78 -9.36
C VAL A 47 5.67 5.67 -9.36
N SER A 48 6.23 5.38 -8.18
CA SER A 48 6.94 4.14 -7.89
C SER A 48 6.02 3.18 -7.15
N PHE A 49 6.09 1.89 -7.47
CA PHE A 49 5.25 0.85 -6.87
C PHE A 49 6.09 -0.18 -6.11
N ILE A 50 5.59 -0.64 -4.97
CA ILE A 50 6.12 -1.78 -4.23
C ILE A 50 5.01 -2.71 -3.72
N GLY A 51 5.27 -4.01 -3.75
CA GLY A 51 4.41 -5.05 -3.16
C GLY A 51 4.03 -6.17 -4.13
N ASP A 52 3.34 -7.19 -3.61
CA ASP A 52 2.96 -8.41 -4.34
C ASP A 52 1.75 -8.21 -5.27
N GLY A 53 0.89 -7.23 -4.99
CA GLY A 53 -0.27 -6.90 -5.84
C GLY A 53 0.09 -6.05 -7.08
N VAL A 54 1.32 -5.58 -7.21
CA VAL A 54 1.72 -4.64 -8.28
C VAL A 54 1.63 -5.28 -9.66
N GLU A 55 2.02 -6.55 -9.79
CA GLU A 55 1.97 -7.26 -11.08
C GLU A 55 0.53 -7.35 -11.60
N ARG A 56 -0.43 -7.74 -10.74
CA ARG A 56 -1.84 -7.80 -11.10
C ARG A 56 -2.41 -6.41 -11.40
N LEU A 57 -2.08 -5.39 -10.60
CA LEU A 57 -2.53 -4.01 -10.84
C LEU A 57 -2.11 -3.49 -12.21
N LEU A 58 -0.86 -3.76 -12.60
CA LEU A 58 -0.27 -3.26 -13.86
C LEU A 58 -0.54 -4.18 -15.06
N SER A 59 -1.18 -5.33 -14.86
CA SER A 59 -1.60 -6.24 -15.95
C SER A 59 -2.63 -5.60 -16.89
N VAL A 60 -3.34 -4.57 -16.41
CA VAL A 60 -4.27 -3.76 -17.19
C VAL A 60 -3.62 -2.40 -17.46
N SER A 61 -3.77 -1.88 -18.68
CA SER A 61 -3.27 -0.54 -19.02
C SER A 61 -4.11 0.53 -18.31
N LEU A 62 -3.50 1.22 -17.35
CA LEU A 62 -4.14 2.26 -16.54
C LEU A 62 -3.68 3.70 -16.89
N GLY A 63 -2.85 3.87 -17.92
CA GLY A 63 -2.34 5.19 -18.33
C GLY A 63 -1.45 5.87 -17.29
N LEU A 64 -0.81 5.10 -16.42
CA LEU A 64 0.00 5.60 -15.31
C LEU A 64 1.43 5.94 -15.74
N GLN A 65 2.00 6.99 -15.17
CA GLN A 65 3.41 7.34 -15.37
C GLN A 65 4.27 6.59 -14.37
N ILE A 66 4.74 5.40 -14.76
CA ILE A 66 5.52 4.52 -13.89
C ILE A 66 6.99 4.96 -13.90
N LYS A 67 7.57 5.16 -12.71
CA LYS A 67 9.01 5.42 -12.53
C LYS A 67 9.78 4.15 -12.23
N GLN A 68 9.27 3.35 -11.31
CA GLN A 68 9.92 2.15 -10.80
C GLN A 68 8.87 1.17 -10.28
N VAL A 69 9.19 -0.11 -10.37
CA VAL A 69 8.39 -1.21 -9.81
C VAL A 69 9.32 -2.11 -9.01
N GLU A 70 8.92 -2.45 -7.80
CA GLU A 70 9.59 -3.41 -6.93
C GLU A 70 8.59 -4.48 -6.49
N LEU A 71 8.73 -5.69 -7.03
CA LEU A 71 7.90 -6.82 -6.62
C LEU A 71 8.49 -7.42 -5.34
N SER A 72 7.67 -7.49 -4.31
CA SER A 72 8.08 -8.00 -3.00
C SER A 72 6.96 -8.83 -2.39
N GLU A 73 7.18 -10.14 -2.27
CA GLU A 73 6.24 -11.07 -1.63
C GLU A 73 6.27 -10.98 -0.10
N MET A 74 7.37 -10.48 0.46
CA MET A 74 7.60 -10.45 1.91
C MET A 74 8.26 -9.16 2.35
N MET A 75 7.72 -8.59 3.43
CA MET A 75 8.34 -7.48 4.13
C MET A 75 9.71 -7.90 4.67
N SER A 76 10.72 -7.06 4.45
CA SER A 76 12.06 -7.24 5.03
C SER A 76 11.98 -7.27 6.56
N VAL A 77 12.58 -8.31 7.16
CA VAL A 77 12.74 -8.42 8.62
C VAL A 77 13.51 -7.23 9.18
N GLU A 78 14.51 -6.74 8.43
CA GLU A 78 15.28 -5.57 8.82
C GLU A 78 14.44 -4.30 8.77
N ALA A 79 13.63 -4.10 7.74
CA ALA A 79 12.69 -2.97 7.68
C ALA A 79 11.68 -3.00 8.83
N LEU A 80 11.17 -4.19 9.18
CA LEU A 80 10.28 -4.38 10.32
C LEU A 80 10.97 -4.03 11.65
N TYR A 81 12.21 -4.49 11.84
CA TYR A 81 13.02 -4.18 13.02
C TYR A 81 13.27 -2.67 13.15
N GLN A 82 13.66 -2.01 12.07
CA GLN A 82 13.90 -0.56 12.05
C GLN A 82 12.62 0.24 12.35
N ALA A 83 11.47 -0.20 11.84
CA ALA A 83 10.19 0.42 12.17
C ALA A 83 9.84 0.24 13.66
N ALA A 84 10.09 -0.95 14.22
CA ALA A 84 9.82 -1.27 15.61
C ALA A 84 10.70 -0.47 16.57
N ILE A 85 12.02 -0.41 16.32
CA ILE A 85 12.96 0.30 17.19
C ILE A 85 12.69 1.81 17.20
N ARG A 86 12.33 2.38 16.04
CA ARG A 86 11.88 3.79 15.96
C ARG A 86 10.67 4.05 16.85
N LYS A 87 9.62 3.21 16.74
CA LYS A 87 8.40 3.36 17.57
C LYS A 87 8.66 3.18 19.06
N TYR A 88 9.58 2.27 19.42
CA TYR A 88 10.00 2.06 20.79
C TYR A 88 10.62 3.33 21.39
N PHE A 89 11.61 3.92 20.71
CA PHE A 89 12.27 5.13 21.18
C PHE A 89 11.36 6.36 21.19
N THR A 90 10.40 6.44 20.25
CA THR A 90 9.40 7.53 20.25
C THR A 90 8.25 7.32 21.23
N LYS A 91 8.24 6.19 21.98
CA LYS A 91 7.16 5.83 22.92
C LYS A 91 5.77 5.82 22.27
N THR A 92 5.68 5.41 21.01
CA THR A 92 4.43 5.30 20.24
C THR A 92 4.05 3.84 19.97
N LEU A 93 4.52 2.92 20.82
CA LEU A 93 4.08 1.53 20.78
C LEU A 93 2.70 1.45 21.44
N ASP A 94 1.72 0.98 20.69
CA ASP A 94 0.38 0.64 21.20
C ASP A 94 0.28 -0.88 21.35
N PHE A 95 -0.72 -1.35 22.09
CA PHE A 95 -1.08 -2.76 22.12
C PHE A 95 -1.38 -3.23 20.70
N PRO A 96 -0.79 -4.36 20.23
CA PRO A 96 -0.93 -4.78 18.85
C PRO A 96 -2.40 -5.10 18.56
N LYS A 97 -3.03 -4.24 17.76
CA LYS A 97 -4.35 -4.48 17.18
C LYS A 97 -4.19 -4.69 15.68
N PRO A 98 -4.76 -5.75 15.10
CA PRO A 98 -4.78 -5.89 13.66
C PRO A 98 -5.45 -4.68 13.01
N LEU A 99 -4.87 -4.21 11.90
CA LEU A 99 -5.51 -3.18 11.08
C LEU A 99 -6.43 -3.87 10.07
N TYR A 100 -7.72 -3.88 10.36
CA TYR A 100 -8.73 -4.32 9.40
C TYR A 100 -9.06 -3.15 8.45
N ILE A 101 -8.60 -3.25 7.21
CA ILE A 101 -8.86 -2.24 6.17
C ILE A 101 -10.28 -2.44 5.58
N ARG A 102 -10.76 -3.68 5.59
CA ARG A 102 -12.14 -4.02 5.23
C ARG A 102 -12.89 -4.59 6.42
N GLU A 103 -14.19 -4.34 6.42
CA GLU A 103 -15.15 -5.05 7.25
C GLU A 103 -15.16 -6.55 6.90
N ALA A 104 -15.50 -7.38 7.88
CA ALA A 104 -15.63 -8.83 7.66
C ALA A 104 -16.80 -9.12 6.69
N ASP A 105 -16.59 -10.06 5.74
CA ASP A 105 -17.67 -10.58 4.87
C ASP A 105 -18.68 -11.47 5.61
N ALA A 106 -18.76 -11.37 6.93
CA ALA A 106 -19.69 -12.18 7.69
C ALA A 106 -21.11 -11.79 7.30
N CYS A 107 -21.71 -12.56 6.38
CA CYS A 107 -23.16 -12.64 6.22
C CYS A 107 -23.73 -12.87 7.62
N VAL A 108 -24.33 -11.82 8.19
CA VAL A 108 -25.31 -12.01 9.25
C VAL A 108 -26.42 -12.83 8.60
N LYS A 109 -26.53 -14.09 8.99
CA LYS A 109 -27.68 -14.93 8.64
C LYS A 109 -28.94 -14.38 9.27
#